data_AF-A0A9Q3HGS6-F1
#
_entry.id   AF-A0A9Q3HGS6-F1
#
_cell.length_a   1.000
_cell.length_b   1.000
_cell.length_c   1.000
_cell.angle_alpha   90.00
_cell.angle_beta   90.00
_cell.angle_gamma   90.00
#
_symmetry.space_group_name_H-M   'P 1'
#
loop_
_entity.id
_entity.type
_entity.pdbx_description
1 polymer ?
#
loop_
_entity_poly.entity_id
_entity_poly.type
_entity_poly.pdbx_seq_one_letter_code
_entity_poly.pdbx_strand_id
1 'polypeptide(L)'
;MLAKERHHSNRCMQNSFKYAREQWEKSHKPHDFKVGELALVSTLSFNNIKGPKKLKDSFTGPFMIRELHGPNSLQLELTGELMKKHPNFPVSLIKPHSSSDKEFFPLIKKPPLEIPPLEEGEEKKIVKGLKERRTTNKKERQYLVRYRNLTQEDEWLLEKDITNSDKLLRWFIHERSHKE
;
A
#
# COMPACT_ATOMS: atom_id res chain seq x y z
N MET A 1 -6.42 -53.67 16.20
CA MET A 1 -5.59 -52.49 16.49
C MET A 1 -5.86 -51.37 15.47
N LEU A 2 -5.51 -51.55 14.19
CA LEU A 2 -5.62 -50.51 13.14
C LEU A 2 -7.04 -49.93 12.91
N ALA A 3 -8.09 -50.74 12.99
CA ALA A 3 -9.47 -50.25 12.79
C ALA A 3 -9.92 -49.27 13.90
N LYS A 4 -9.49 -49.51 15.14
CA LYS A 4 -9.80 -48.66 16.29
C LYS A 4 -9.08 -47.31 16.20
N GLU A 5 -7.82 -47.33 15.74
CA GLU A 5 -7.01 -46.14 15.49
C GLU A 5 -7.59 -45.28 14.36
N ARG A 6 -8.00 -45.89 13.25
CA ARG A 6 -8.69 -45.19 12.15
C ARG A 6 -9.99 -44.55 12.61
N HIS A 7 -10.79 -45.27 13.39
CA HIS A 7 -12.04 -44.73 13.94
C HIS A 7 -11.79 -43.55 14.88
N HIS A 8 -10.78 -43.65 15.75
CA HIS A 8 -10.38 -42.56 16.63
C HIS A 8 -9.90 -41.33 15.83
N SER A 9 -9.04 -41.53 14.84
CA SER A 9 -8.55 -40.46 13.96
C SER A 9 -9.70 -39.76 13.24
N ASN A 10 -10.62 -40.52 12.64
CA ASN A 10 -11.81 -39.96 11.99
C ASN A 10 -12.68 -39.15 12.97
N ARG A 11 -12.87 -39.65 14.19
CA ARG A 11 -13.61 -38.92 15.23
C ARG A 11 -12.92 -37.60 15.61
N CYS A 12 -11.58 -37.60 15.74
CA CYS A 12 -10.83 -36.39 16.02
C CYS A 12 -10.96 -35.37 14.88
N MET A 13 -10.88 -35.82 13.62
CA MET A 13 -11.10 -34.95 12.46
C MET A 13 -12.52 -34.37 12.44
N GLN A 14 -13.54 -35.19 12.66
CA GLN A 14 -14.94 -34.73 12.71
C GLN A 14 -15.17 -33.71 13.82
N ASN A 15 -14.63 -33.94 15.01
CA ASN A 15 -14.71 -32.99 16.12
C ASN A 15 -14.02 -31.67 15.79
N SER A 16 -12.85 -31.73 15.14
CA SER A 16 -12.12 -30.54 14.71
C SER A 16 -12.89 -29.74 13.66
N PHE A 17 -13.45 -30.39 12.64
CA PHE A 17 -14.27 -29.72 11.62
C PHE A 17 -15.54 -29.11 12.23
N LYS A 18 -16.20 -29.82 13.14
CA LYS A 18 -17.38 -29.33 13.84
C LYS A 18 -17.05 -28.09 14.67
N TYR A 19 -15.97 -28.13 15.45
CA TYR A 19 -15.53 -26.98 16.24
C TYR A 19 -15.19 -25.78 15.34
N ALA A 20 -14.43 -25.99 14.27
CA ALA A 20 -14.08 -24.93 13.33
C ALA A 20 -15.32 -24.28 12.69
N ARG A 21 -16.29 -25.11 12.28
CA ARG A 21 -17.57 -24.64 11.74
C ARG A 21 -18.35 -23.81 12.74
N GLU A 22 -18.51 -24.29 13.98
CA GLU A 22 -19.24 -23.57 15.02
C GLU A 22 -18.59 -22.21 15.36
N GLN A 23 -17.25 -22.14 15.41
CA GLN A 23 -16.55 -20.88 15.65
C GLN A 23 -16.70 -19.90 14.48
N TRP A 24 -16.66 -20.43 13.25
CA TRP A 24 -16.89 -19.63 12.05
C TRP A 24 -18.31 -19.08 12.02
N GLU A 25 -19.33 -19.92 12.21
CA GLU A 25 -20.74 -19.48 12.22
C GLU A 25 -21.03 -18.42 13.30
N LYS A 26 -20.35 -18.46 14.45
CA LYS A 26 -20.49 -17.45 15.51
C LYS A 26 -19.94 -16.08 15.14
N SER A 27 -18.84 -16.03 14.38
CA SER A 27 -18.12 -14.80 14.06
C SER A 27 -18.44 -14.26 12.66
N HIS A 28 -18.90 -15.14 11.77
CA HIS A 28 -19.19 -14.82 10.39
C HIS A 28 -20.48 -14.01 10.29
N LYS A 29 -20.36 -12.82 9.69
CA LYS A 29 -21.51 -12.00 9.31
C LYS A 29 -21.65 -12.12 7.79
N PRO A 30 -22.78 -12.63 7.27
CA PRO A 30 -23.02 -12.61 5.85
C PRO A 30 -23.12 -11.15 5.38
N HIS A 31 -22.66 -10.89 4.18
CA HIS A 31 -22.75 -9.58 3.55
C HIS A 31 -23.50 -9.71 2.22
N ASP A 32 -24.52 -8.87 2.04
CA ASP A 32 -25.32 -8.83 0.82
C ASP A 32 -24.78 -7.74 -0.10
N PHE A 33 -23.75 -8.06 -0.87
CA PHE A 33 -23.23 -7.18 -1.92
C PHE A 33 -23.98 -7.40 -3.22
N LYS A 34 -24.29 -6.32 -3.94
CA LYS A 34 -24.88 -6.42 -5.28
C LYS A 34 -23.93 -5.92 -6.35
N VAL A 35 -24.04 -6.51 -7.53
CA VAL A 35 -23.35 -6.01 -8.73
C VAL A 35 -23.84 -4.60 -9.05
N GLY A 36 -22.91 -3.68 -9.32
CA GLY A 36 -23.17 -2.27 -9.58
C GLY A 36 -23.12 -1.36 -8.34
N GLU A 37 -23.04 -1.92 -7.13
CA GLU A 37 -22.85 -1.11 -5.93
C GLU A 37 -21.40 -0.63 -5.80
N LEU A 38 -21.23 0.49 -5.08
CA LEU A 38 -19.92 1.04 -4.75
C LEU A 38 -19.41 0.41 -3.46
N ALA A 39 -18.14 0.06 -3.45
CA ALA A 39 -17.48 -0.52 -2.29
C ALA A 39 -16.07 0.04 -2.09
N LEU A 40 -15.70 0.14 -0.82
CA LEU A 40 -14.37 0.56 -0.38
C LEU A 40 -13.48 -0.66 -0.14
N VAL A 41 -12.20 -0.58 -0.53
CA VAL A 41 -11.23 -1.67 -0.34
C VAL A 41 -10.26 -1.33 0.78
N SER A 42 -9.97 -2.29 1.65
CA SER A 42 -9.01 -2.10 2.74
C SER A 42 -7.57 -1.95 2.24
N THR A 43 -6.83 -0.99 2.81
CA THR A 43 -5.42 -0.72 2.47
C THR A 43 -4.40 -1.45 3.33
N LEU A 44 -4.85 -2.34 4.21
CA LEU A 44 -4.00 -3.10 5.13
C LEU A 44 -2.89 -3.85 4.37
N SER A 45 -3.23 -4.47 3.24
CA SER A 45 -2.32 -5.29 2.42
C SER A 45 -1.69 -4.54 1.24
N PHE A 46 -1.96 -3.23 1.08
CA PHE A 46 -1.37 -2.45 -0.01
C PHE A 46 -0.05 -1.81 0.41
N ASN A 47 1.02 -2.22 -0.27
CA ASN A 47 2.38 -1.65 -0.14
C ASN A 47 2.67 -0.54 -1.16
N ASN A 48 1.80 -0.38 -2.17
CA ASN A 48 2.04 0.51 -3.31
C ASN A 48 1.33 1.87 -3.17
N ILE A 49 0.56 2.06 -2.10
CA ILE A 49 -0.09 3.35 -1.81
C ILE A 49 0.99 4.28 -1.26
N LYS A 50 1.16 5.44 -1.88
CA LYS A 50 2.15 6.44 -1.46
C LYS A 50 1.84 6.98 -0.05
N GLY A 51 2.89 7.27 0.70
CA GLY A 51 2.82 7.93 2.01
C GLY A 51 3.16 7.02 3.20
N PRO A 52 3.34 7.60 4.39
CA PRO A 52 3.71 6.85 5.59
C PRO A 52 2.54 6.00 6.09
N LYS A 53 2.85 4.80 6.61
CA LYS A 53 1.86 3.81 7.07
C LYS A 53 0.83 4.35 8.09
N LYS A 54 1.16 5.41 8.83
CA LYS A 54 0.27 6.05 9.81
C LYS A 54 -0.69 7.08 9.21
N LEU A 55 -0.35 7.69 8.07
CA LEU A 55 -1.17 8.70 7.41
C LEU A 55 -1.95 8.15 6.22
N LYS A 56 -1.72 6.89 5.82
CA LYS A 56 -2.51 6.26 4.76
C LYS A 56 -3.95 6.02 5.25
N ASP A 57 -4.91 6.29 4.38
CA ASP A 57 -6.30 5.94 4.63
C ASP A 57 -6.44 4.42 4.78
N SER A 58 -7.20 3.97 5.78
CA SER A 58 -7.44 2.54 6.02
C SER A 58 -8.24 1.87 4.90
N PHE A 59 -9.01 2.66 4.14
CA PHE A 59 -9.79 2.21 3.01
C PHE A 59 -9.58 3.16 1.83
N THR A 60 -9.50 2.61 0.63
CA THR A 60 -9.29 3.35 -0.61
C THR A 60 -10.48 3.18 -1.53
N GLY A 61 -10.85 4.28 -2.18
CA GLY A 61 -11.76 4.42 -3.32
C GLY A 61 -13.16 3.84 -3.17
N PRO A 62 -14.23 4.52 -3.62
CA PRO A 62 -15.42 3.78 -4.03
C PRO A 62 -15.13 3.13 -5.40
N PHE A 63 -15.04 1.81 -5.42
CA PHE A 63 -14.93 1.02 -6.65
C PHE A 63 -16.26 0.33 -6.94
N MET A 64 -16.60 0.20 -8.22
CA MET A 64 -17.80 -0.51 -8.65
C MET A 64 -17.60 -2.02 -8.53
N ILE A 65 -18.57 -2.72 -7.96
CA ILE A 65 -18.63 -4.18 -7.96
C ILE A 65 -19.06 -4.65 -9.34
N ARG A 66 -18.16 -5.33 -10.06
CA ARG A 66 -18.43 -5.84 -11.41
C ARG A 66 -19.08 -7.22 -11.39
N GLU A 67 -18.64 -8.10 -10.51
CA GLU A 67 -19.13 -9.48 -10.43
C GLU A 67 -18.94 -10.05 -9.02
N LEU A 68 -19.83 -10.97 -8.62
CA LEU A 68 -19.74 -11.72 -7.37
C LEU A 68 -19.19 -13.12 -7.67
N HIS A 69 -17.99 -13.42 -7.21
CA HIS A 69 -17.38 -14.75 -7.33
C HIS A 69 -17.71 -15.58 -6.08
N GLY A 70 -18.93 -16.12 -6.07
CA GLY A 70 -19.47 -16.85 -4.92
C GLY A 70 -19.72 -15.94 -3.70
N PRO A 71 -19.87 -16.52 -2.50
CA PRO A 71 -20.24 -15.75 -1.30
C PRO A 71 -19.08 -14.96 -0.69
N ASN A 72 -17.83 -15.32 -1.01
CA ASN A 72 -16.65 -14.83 -0.28
C ASN A 72 -15.75 -13.91 -1.11
N SER A 73 -15.96 -13.78 -2.42
CA SER A 73 -15.09 -12.96 -3.28
C SER A 73 -15.89 -12.07 -4.22
N LEU A 74 -15.45 -10.83 -4.36
CA LEU A 74 -16.01 -9.83 -5.27
C LEU A 74 -14.95 -9.40 -6.26
N GLN A 75 -15.35 -9.14 -7.50
CA GLN A 75 -14.52 -8.50 -8.51
C GLN A 75 -14.86 -7.03 -8.60
N LEU A 76 -13.85 -6.19 -8.41
CA LEU A 76 -13.99 -4.73 -8.42
C LEU A 76 -13.35 -4.12 -9.67
N GLU A 77 -13.94 -3.04 -10.14
CA GLU A 77 -13.33 -2.19 -11.16
C GLU A 77 -12.35 -1.20 -10.51
N LEU A 78 -11.07 -1.55 -10.52
CA LEU A 78 -10.02 -0.75 -9.89
C LEU A 78 -9.52 0.38 -10.81
N THR A 79 -9.28 1.54 -10.22
CA THR A 79 -8.79 2.75 -10.92
C THR A 79 -7.52 3.30 -10.25
N GLY A 80 -6.71 4.07 -10.98
CA GLY A 80 -5.54 4.76 -10.45
C GLY A 80 -4.37 3.83 -10.10
N GLU A 81 -3.76 4.05 -8.93
CA GLU A 81 -2.58 3.28 -8.48
C GLU A 81 -2.85 1.78 -8.30
N LEU A 82 -4.12 1.40 -8.15
CA LEU A 82 -4.55 0.02 -7.92
C LEU A 82 -4.89 -0.74 -9.20
N MET A 83 -4.88 -0.12 -10.38
CA MET A 83 -5.14 -0.82 -11.66
C MET A 83 -4.18 -1.98 -11.91
N LYS A 84 -2.97 -1.93 -11.34
CA LYS A 84 -1.96 -2.99 -11.46
C LYS A 84 -2.23 -4.18 -10.53
N LYS A 85 -3.18 -4.08 -9.61
CA LYS A 85 -3.54 -5.14 -8.67
C LYS A 85 -4.63 -6.03 -9.24
N HIS A 86 -4.71 -7.25 -8.73
CA HIS A 86 -5.75 -8.17 -9.10
C HIS A 86 -7.12 -7.62 -8.63
N PRO A 87 -8.16 -7.63 -9.49
CA PRO A 87 -9.44 -7.01 -9.19
C PRO A 87 -10.31 -7.82 -8.20
N ASN A 88 -9.97 -9.09 -7.95
CA ASN A 88 -10.73 -9.94 -7.03
C ASN A 88 -10.25 -9.77 -5.60
N PHE A 89 -11.19 -9.43 -4.72
CA PHE A 89 -10.95 -9.25 -3.29
C PHE A 89 -11.88 -10.14 -2.47
N PRO A 90 -11.44 -10.61 -1.31
CA PRO A 90 -12.33 -11.27 -0.37
C PRO A 90 -13.27 -10.26 0.29
N VAL A 91 -14.50 -10.68 0.54
CA VAL A 91 -15.55 -9.87 1.17
C VAL A 91 -15.09 -9.23 2.50
N SER A 92 -14.25 -9.92 3.28
CA SER A 92 -13.72 -9.39 4.54
C SER A 92 -12.86 -8.12 4.39
N LEU A 93 -12.30 -7.86 3.21
CA LEU A 93 -11.50 -6.65 2.94
C LEU A 93 -12.31 -5.52 2.30
N ILE A 94 -13.61 -5.72 2.16
CA ILE A 94 -14.50 -4.83 1.43
C ILE A 94 -15.51 -4.25 2.40
N LYS A 95 -15.77 -2.95 2.26
CA LYS A 95 -16.78 -2.25 3.03
C LYS A 95 -17.78 -1.60 2.06
N PRO A 96 -19.10 -1.75 2.27
CA PRO A 96 -20.08 -1.06 1.43
C PRO A 96 -19.87 0.46 1.52
N HIS A 97 -19.93 1.14 0.37
CA HIS A 97 -19.83 2.59 0.34
C HIS A 97 -21.19 3.20 0.69
N SER A 98 -21.26 3.95 1.78
CA SER A 98 -22.41 4.77 2.11
C SER A 98 -22.09 6.21 1.74
N SER A 99 -22.85 6.79 0.80
CA SER A 99 -22.84 8.23 0.60
C SER A 99 -23.39 8.90 1.86
N SER A 100 -22.77 10.01 2.29
CA SER A 100 -23.37 10.85 3.33
C SER A 100 -24.57 11.58 2.73
N ASP A 101 -25.75 11.37 3.29
CA ASP A 101 -26.96 12.07 2.86
C ASP A 101 -26.81 13.56 3.13
N LYS A 102 -26.79 14.35 2.05
CA LYS A 102 -26.61 15.80 2.13
C LYS A 102 -27.77 16.50 2.86
N GLU A 103 -28.93 15.85 2.89
CA GLU A 103 -30.12 16.35 3.60
C GLU A 103 -29.97 16.25 5.13
N PHE A 104 -29.42 15.14 5.63
CA PHE A 104 -29.21 14.94 7.07
C PHE A 104 -27.95 15.63 7.59
N PHE A 105 -26.95 15.84 6.72
CA PHE A 105 -25.67 16.44 7.11
C PHE A 105 -25.25 17.62 6.22
N PRO A 106 -26.01 18.74 6.20
CA PRO A 106 -25.74 19.88 5.32
C PRO A 106 -24.43 20.62 5.66
N LEU A 107 -23.90 20.45 6.88
CA LEU A 107 -22.65 21.07 7.33
C LEU A 107 -21.39 20.27 6.97
N ILE A 108 -21.49 19.03 6.49
CA ILE A 108 -20.32 18.26 6.02
C ILE A 108 -19.94 18.78 4.62
N LYS A 109 -19.38 19.97 4.59
CA LYS A 109 -18.62 20.45 3.43
C LYS A 109 -17.20 19.97 3.66
N LYS A 110 -16.67 19.15 2.75
CA LYS A 110 -15.23 18.89 2.74
C LYS A 110 -14.56 20.26 2.68
N PRO A 111 -13.70 20.63 3.64
CA PRO A 111 -12.96 21.88 3.53
C PRO A 111 -12.23 21.84 2.17
N PRO A 112 -12.18 22.96 1.43
CA PRO A 112 -11.32 23.04 0.26
C PRO A 112 -9.94 22.52 0.68
N LEU A 113 -9.40 21.56 -0.08
CA LEU A 113 -8.02 21.17 0.10
C LEU A 113 -7.20 22.42 -0.23
N GLU A 114 -6.77 23.15 0.80
CA GLU A 114 -5.72 24.14 0.69
C GLU A 114 -4.46 23.36 0.40
N ILE A 115 -4.24 23.07 -0.89
CA ILE A 115 -2.94 22.62 -1.37
C ILE A 115 -2.05 23.82 -1.10
N PRO A 116 -1.09 23.74 -0.17
CA PRO A 116 -0.17 24.85 0.04
C PRO A 116 0.44 25.17 -1.32
N PRO A 117 0.57 26.46 -1.69
CA PRO A 117 1.18 26.84 -2.95
C PRO A 117 2.47 26.03 -3.11
N LEU A 118 2.53 25.26 -4.19
CA LEU A 118 3.73 24.54 -4.56
C LEU A 118 4.78 25.62 -4.75
N GLU A 119 5.64 25.83 -3.76
CA GLU A 119 6.78 26.74 -3.90
C GLU A 119 7.53 26.27 -5.15
N GLU A 120 7.40 27.05 -6.23
CA GLU A 120 8.14 26.82 -7.45
C GLU A 120 9.60 26.72 -7.06
N GLY A 121 10.17 25.55 -7.37
CA GLY A 121 11.26 24.97 -6.62
C GLY A 121 12.37 25.97 -6.31
N GLU A 122 12.66 26.13 -5.02
CA GLU A 122 14.05 26.34 -4.64
C GLU A 122 14.84 25.22 -5.32
N GLU A 123 15.73 25.60 -6.23
CA GLU A 123 16.64 24.67 -6.91
C GLU A 123 17.18 23.71 -5.85
N LYS A 124 16.90 22.42 -6.01
CA LYS A 124 17.26 21.40 -5.02
C LYS A 124 18.78 21.38 -4.85
N LYS A 125 19.30 22.15 -3.90
CA LYS A 125 20.73 22.25 -3.64
C LYS A 125 21.16 21.00 -2.90
N ILE A 126 21.93 20.19 -3.61
CA ILE A 126 22.53 18.97 -3.08
C ILE A 126 23.67 19.35 -2.12
N VAL A 127 23.66 18.81 -0.91
CA VAL A 127 24.70 19.10 0.11
C VAL A 127 25.73 17.99 0.20
N LYS A 128 25.29 16.73 0.15
CA LYS A 128 26.20 15.60 0.44
C LYS A 128 25.80 14.33 -0.29
N GLY A 129 26.81 13.59 -0.76
CA GLY A 129 26.68 12.18 -1.13
C GLY A 129 26.89 11.28 0.09
N LEU A 130 26.00 10.31 0.32
CA LEU A 130 26.06 9.40 1.47
C LEU A 130 26.56 8.01 1.10
N LYS A 131 26.11 7.46 -0.04
CA LYS A 131 26.39 6.07 -0.44
C LYS A 131 26.52 5.97 -1.96
N GLU A 132 27.31 5.00 -2.41
CA GLU A 132 27.41 4.61 -3.82
C GLU A 132 26.81 3.21 -4.01
N ARG A 133 26.08 3.02 -5.12
CA ARG A 133 25.55 1.73 -5.56
C ARG A 133 25.81 1.58 -7.06
N ARG A 134 26.15 0.36 -7.48
CA ARG A 134 26.12 0.00 -8.91
C ARG A 134 24.78 -0.66 -9.24
N THR A 135 24.18 -0.28 -10.36
CA THR A 135 22.97 -0.95 -10.84
C THR A 135 23.35 -2.24 -11.57
N THR A 136 22.55 -3.30 -11.41
CA THR A 136 22.85 -4.63 -11.94
C THR A 136 22.78 -4.69 -13.48
N ASN A 137 21.95 -3.84 -14.09
CA ASN A 137 21.63 -3.91 -15.53
C ASN A 137 22.36 -2.88 -16.40
N LYS A 138 22.98 -1.84 -15.81
CA LYS A 138 23.80 -0.87 -16.51
C LYS A 138 25.06 -0.64 -15.69
N LYS A 139 26.22 -0.49 -16.31
CA LYS A 139 27.48 -0.10 -15.63
C LYS A 139 27.43 1.34 -15.06
N GLU A 140 26.23 1.83 -14.73
CA GLU A 140 25.96 3.19 -14.25
C GLU A 140 25.94 3.18 -12.72
N ARG A 141 26.69 4.12 -12.16
CA ARG A 141 26.79 4.36 -10.71
C ARG A 141 25.66 5.28 -10.28
N GLN A 142 25.02 4.93 -9.17
CA GLN A 142 24.04 5.78 -8.49
C GLN A 142 24.62 6.23 -7.15
N TYR A 143 24.30 7.46 -6.79
CA TYR A 143 24.72 8.07 -5.54
C TYR A 143 23.48 8.42 -4.72
N LEU A 144 23.48 8.03 -3.45
CA LEU A 144 22.46 8.46 -2.50
C LEU A 144 22.80 9.88 -2.07
N VAL A 145 21.92 10.80 -2.43
CA VAL A 145 22.14 12.24 -2.26
C VAL A 145 21.22 12.78 -1.17
N ARG A 146 21.79 13.64 -0.32
CA ARG A 146 21.05 14.41 0.68
C ARG A 146 20.96 15.88 0.27
N TYR A 147 19.73 16.38 0.27
CA TYR A 147 19.40 17.76 -0.06
C TYR A 147 19.65 18.70 1.13
N ARG A 148 19.81 20.00 0.85
CA ARG A 148 20.00 21.04 1.87
C ARG A 148 18.76 21.24 2.74
N ASN A 149 17.59 21.07 2.13
CA ASN A 149 16.32 21.28 2.78
C ASN A 149 15.91 19.96 3.45
N LEU A 150 15.87 19.93 4.79
CA LEU A 150 15.61 18.73 5.60
C LEU A 150 14.24 18.09 5.31
N THR A 151 13.34 18.79 4.64
CA THR A 151 12.01 18.32 4.26
C THR A 151 12.06 17.30 3.11
N GLN A 152 13.11 17.31 2.29
CA GLN A 152 13.25 16.39 1.15
C GLN A 152 13.95 15.10 1.59
N GLU A 153 13.34 13.96 1.26
CA GLU A 153 13.91 12.65 1.53
C GLU A 153 15.16 12.39 0.68
N ASP A 154 16.05 11.50 1.17
CA ASP A 154 17.26 11.11 0.45
C ASP A 154 16.90 10.34 -0.83
N GLU A 155 17.49 10.71 -1.96
CA GLU A 155 17.15 10.16 -3.28
C GLU A 155 18.37 9.53 -3.96
N TRP A 156 18.15 8.44 -4.69
CA TRP A 156 19.18 7.82 -5.52
C TRP A 156 19.21 8.49 -6.89
N LEU A 157 20.26 9.26 -7.15
CA LEU A 157 20.47 9.96 -8.42
C LEU A 157 21.61 9.36 -9.23
N LEU A 158 21.52 9.49 -10.54
CA LEU A 158 22.62 9.17 -11.47
C LEU A 158 23.65 10.30 -11.45
N GLU A 159 24.90 10.00 -11.79
CA GLU A 159 25.98 11.00 -11.89
C GLU A 159 25.63 12.18 -12.81
N LYS A 160 24.86 11.94 -13.87
CA LYS A 160 24.44 12.94 -14.86
C LYS A 160 23.38 13.91 -14.34
N ASP A 161 22.60 13.48 -13.36
CA ASP A 161 21.44 14.23 -12.84
C ASP A 161 21.81 15.08 -11.61
N ILE A 162 23.07 15.01 -11.16
CA ILE A 162 23.57 15.74 -10.00
C ILE A 162 24.18 17.08 -10.44
N THR A 163 23.62 18.18 -9.95
CA THR A 163 24.20 19.52 -10.14
C THR A 163 25.57 19.60 -9.45
N ASN A 164 26.61 20.06 -10.17
CA ASN A 164 28.01 20.10 -9.69
C ASN A 164 28.56 18.73 -9.24
N SER A 165 28.21 17.66 -9.96
CA SER A 165 28.63 16.28 -9.66
C SER A 165 30.13 16.12 -9.39
N ASP A 166 31.01 16.73 -10.21
CA ASP A 166 32.46 16.59 -10.07
C ASP A 166 32.99 17.02 -8.68
N LYS A 167 32.55 18.17 -8.17
CA LYS A 167 32.99 18.67 -6.84
C LYS A 167 32.45 17.80 -5.71
N LEU A 168 31.17 17.43 -5.79
CA LEU A 168 30.49 16.62 -4.77
C LEU A 168 31.08 15.21 -4.68
N LEU A 169 31.35 14.58 -5.83
CA LEU A 169 31.90 13.23 -5.88
C LEU A 169 33.35 13.19 -5.40
N ARG A 170 34.17 14.20 -5.72
CA ARG A 170 35.54 14.31 -5.17
C ARG A 170 35.53 14.41 -3.66
N TRP A 171 34.66 15.26 -3.10
CA TRP A 171 34.53 15.39 -1.64
C TRP A 171 34.05 14.08 -0.99
N PHE A 172 33.07 13.41 -1.59
CA PHE A 172 32.59 12.10 -1.13
C PHE A 172 33.68 11.03 -1.12
N ILE A 173 34.47 10.92 -2.20
CA ILE A 173 35.57 9.95 -2.31
C ILE A 173 36.64 10.24 -1.24
N HIS A 174 36.99 11.52 -1.04
CA HIS A 174 37.94 11.93 -0.01
C HIS A 174 37.46 11.58 1.40
N GLU A 175 36.19 11.87 1.71
CA GLU A 175 35.62 11.57 3.04
C GLU A 175 35.55 10.06 3.31
N ARG A 176 35.29 9.25 2.28
CA ARG A 176 35.29 7.79 2.40
C ARG A 176 36.68 7.25 2.71
N SER A 177 37.72 7.76 2.04
CA SER A 177 39.11 7.33 2.23
C SER A 177 39.67 7.61 3.63
N HIS A 178 39.10 8.56 4.37
CA HIS A 178 39.52 8.90 5.73
C HIS A 178 38.77 8.15 6.84
N LYS A 179 37.71 7.43 6.49
CA LYS A 179 36.87 6.67 7.43
C LYS A 179 37.15 5.16 7.43
N GLU A 180 37.91 4.68 6.45
CA GLU A 180 38.50 3.33 6.41
C GLU A 180 39.87 3.34 7.06
#